data_AF-A0A2M8NG00-F1
#
_entry.id   AF-A0A2M8NG00-F1
#
_cell.length_a   1.000
_cell.length_b   1.000
_cell.length_c   1.000
_cell.angle_alpha   90.00
_cell.angle_beta   90.00
_cell.angle_gamma   90.00
#
_symmetry.space_group_name_H-M   'P 1'
#
loop_
_entity.id
_entity.type
_entity.pdbx_description
1 polymer ?
#
loop_
_entity_poly.entity_id
_entity_poly.type
_entity_poly.pdbx_seq_one_letter_code
_entity_poly.pdbx_strand_id
1 'polypeptide(L)'
;IGVLHTQATAACNEGLMLISMGRYEQAREMLLKAAELTERMKSAPSSEEDPHIAEEVGCELYGALATVYLHLNDPEEAWRCATRSYKIATMMGEPLLIGFANRAMGETLTAVMTMEHDADDTALMIHPSLSNDPDDYFRASGEAFQEIKAEGEIARTMYAHALSLRARGKGMMAARKLQQAMIIFTRLGMADDAAKAA
;
A
#
# COMPACT_ATOMS: atom_id res chain seq x y z
N ILE A 1 -17.09 -21.81 -2.03
CA ILE A 1 -15.92 -20.95 -1.80
C ILE A 1 -15.97 -19.69 -2.68
N GLY A 2 -16.64 -19.69 -3.85
CA GLY A 2 -17.15 -18.45 -4.48
C GLY A 2 -17.88 -17.46 -3.54
N VAL A 3 -18.64 -17.93 -2.55
CA VAL A 3 -19.20 -17.08 -1.48
C VAL A 3 -18.11 -16.45 -0.59
N LEU A 4 -17.03 -17.19 -0.28
CA LEU A 4 -15.92 -16.67 0.53
C LEU A 4 -15.11 -15.63 -0.23
N HIS A 5 -14.81 -15.87 -1.51
CA HIS A 5 -14.15 -14.88 -2.36
C HIS A 5 -14.97 -13.58 -2.41
N THR A 6 -16.26 -13.65 -2.76
CA THR A 6 -17.13 -12.47 -2.79
C THR A 6 -17.20 -11.76 -1.43
N GLN A 7 -17.25 -12.51 -0.31
CA GLN A 7 -17.24 -11.92 1.02
C GLN A 7 -15.91 -11.26 1.37
N ALA A 8 -14.78 -11.85 0.98
CA ALA A 8 -13.44 -11.30 1.22
C ALA A 8 -13.26 -10.00 0.43
N THR A 9 -13.60 -10.01 -0.86
CA THR A 9 -13.56 -8.81 -1.71
C THR A 9 -14.50 -7.72 -1.19
N ALA A 10 -15.72 -8.06 -0.78
CA ALA A 10 -16.66 -7.09 -0.23
C ALA A 10 -16.14 -6.46 1.07
N ALA A 11 -15.60 -7.26 1.99
CA ALA A 11 -15.02 -6.77 3.23
C ALA A 11 -13.76 -5.91 2.97
N CYS A 12 -12.92 -6.29 1.99
CA CYS A 12 -11.77 -5.49 1.57
C CYS A 12 -12.20 -4.12 1.03
N ASN A 13 -13.18 -4.09 0.11
CA ASN A 13 -13.72 -2.87 -0.48
C ASN A 13 -14.38 -1.96 0.57
N GLU A 14 -15.10 -2.53 1.54
CA GLU A 14 -15.65 -1.77 2.66
C GLU A 14 -14.54 -1.15 3.51
N GLY A 15 -13.46 -1.89 3.78
CA GLY A 15 -12.25 -1.38 4.43
C GLY A 15 -11.62 -0.21 3.68
N LEU A 16 -11.44 -0.32 2.36
CA LEU A 16 -10.93 0.75 1.50
C LEU A 16 -11.82 1.99 1.50
N MET A 17 -13.14 1.80 1.46
CA MET A 17 -14.10 2.90 1.58
C MET A 17 -13.94 3.61 2.94
N LEU A 18 -13.83 2.85 4.03
CA LEU A 18 -13.65 3.40 5.38
C LEU A 18 -12.32 4.16 5.52
N ILE A 19 -11.24 3.69 4.88
CA ILE A 19 -9.97 4.43 4.77
C ILE A 19 -10.19 5.78 4.10
N SER A 20 -10.92 5.83 2.99
CA SER A 20 -11.17 7.10 2.27
C SER A 20 -11.98 8.12 3.10
N MET A 21 -12.75 7.64 4.09
CA MET A 21 -13.50 8.46 5.05
C MET A 21 -12.71 8.76 6.34
N GLY A 22 -11.44 8.33 6.45
CA GLY A 22 -10.62 8.51 7.64
C GLY A 22 -11.05 7.68 8.86
N ARG A 23 -11.87 6.63 8.66
CA ARG A 23 -12.39 5.75 9.72
C ARG A 23 -11.48 4.54 9.93
N TYR A 24 -10.25 4.79 10.36
CA TYR A 24 -9.19 3.76 10.38
C TYR A 24 -9.46 2.57 11.31
N GLU A 25 -10.07 2.80 12.48
CA GLU A 25 -10.43 1.70 13.39
C GLU A 25 -11.48 0.75 12.78
N GLN A 26 -12.53 1.30 12.17
CA GLN A 26 -13.55 0.50 11.48
C GLN A 26 -12.97 -0.18 10.24
N ALA A 27 -12.09 0.50 9.51
CA ALA A 27 -11.38 -0.09 8.39
C ALA A 27 -10.54 -1.30 8.83
N ARG A 28 -9.84 -1.19 9.96
CA ARG A 28 -9.07 -2.30 10.55
C ARG A 28 -9.96 -3.51 10.78
N GLU A 29 -11.12 -3.33 11.42
CA GLU A 29 -12.05 -4.43 11.69
C GLU A 29 -12.51 -5.13 10.41
N MET A 30 -12.89 -4.38 9.37
CA MET A 30 -13.34 -4.97 8.10
C MET A 30 -12.21 -5.66 7.34
N LEU A 31 -11.01 -5.09 7.34
CA LEU A 31 -9.85 -5.68 6.70
C LEU A 31 -9.37 -6.94 7.45
N LEU A 32 -9.39 -6.96 8.78
CA LEU A 32 -9.07 -8.18 9.54
C LEU A 32 -10.06 -9.31 9.26
N LYS A 33 -11.34 -8.99 9.08
CA LYS A 33 -12.35 -9.96 8.62
C LYS A 33 -12.04 -10.46 7.20
N ALA A 34 -11.65 -9.58 6.28
CA ALA A 34 -11.21 -9.99 4.94
C ALA A 34 -9.99 -10.92 5.02
N ALA A 35 -9.03 -10.64 5.93
CA ALA A 35 -7.87 -11.51 6.16
C ALA A 35 -8.26 -12.91 6.62
N GLU A 36 -9.18 -13.01 7.59
CA GLU A 36 -9.70 -14.30 8.05
C GLU A 36 -10.33 -15.09 6.88
N LEU A 37 -11.13 -14.43 6.05
CA LEU A 37 -11.78 -15.07 4.89
C LEU A 37 -10.75 -15.55 3.87
N THR A 38 -9.74 -14.74 3.57
CA THR A 38 -8.64 -15.09 2.66
C THR A 38 -7.83 -16.30 3.16
N GLU A 39 -7.55 -16.40 4.47
CA GLU A 39 -6.88 -17.58 5.02
C GLU A 39 -7.75 -18.85 4.96
N ARG A 40 -9.06 -18.69 5.14
CA ARG A 40 -10.01 -19.80 4.96
C ARG A 40 -10.08 -20.29 3.52
N MET A 41 -9.97 -19.39 2.53
CA MET A 41 -9.89 -19.75 1.12
C MET A 41 -8.65 -20.62 0.84
N LYS A 42 -7.50 -20.23 1.38
CA LYS A 42 -6.24 -21.00 1.23
C LYS A 42 -6.28 -22.37 1.89
N SER A 43 -7.01 -22.50 3.00
CA SER A 43 -7.11 -23.74 3.77
C SER A 43 -8.09 -24.76 3.18
N ALA A 44 -8.99 -24.33 2.30
CA ALA A 44 -9.98 -25.18 1.64
C ALA A 44 -10.06 -24.89 0.13
N PRO A 45 -8.97 -25.10 -0.63
CA PRO A 45 -8.97 -24.84 -2.06
C PRO A 45 -9.90 -25.84 -2.77
N SER A 46 -10.89 -25.35 -3.50
CA SER A 46 -11.70 -26.19 -4.40
C SER A 46 -10.93 -26.46 -5.69
N SER A 47 -11.01 -27.69 -6.20
CA SER A 47 -10.26 -28.16 -7.39
C SER A 47 -10.59 -27.45 -8.70
N GLU A 48 -11.61 -26.57 -8.73
CA GLU A 48 -12.10 -25.88 -9.92
C GLU A 48 -11.79 -24.37 -9.93
N GLU A 49 -11.26 -23.81 -8.84
CA GLU A 49 -11.00 -22.36 -8.74
C GLU A 49 -9.50 -22.06 -8.91
N ASP A 50 -9.21 -20.88 -9.45
CA ASP A 50 -7.84 -20.40 -9.66
C ASP A 50 -7.13 -20.28 -8.30
N PRO A 51 -5.99 -20.97 -8.10
CA PRO A 51 -5.25 -20.97 -6.84
C PRO A 51 -4.74 -19.57 -6.44
N HIS A 52 -4.75 -18.58 -7.34
CA HIS A 52 -4.22 -17.24 -7.10
C HIS A 52 -5.26 -16.23 -6.58
N ILE A 53 -6.55 -16.57 -6.54
CA ILE A 53 -7.60 -15.61 -6.12
C ILE A 53 -7.38 -15.12 -4.68
N ALA A 54 -6.94 -16.00 -3.78
CA ALA A 54 -6.68 -15.62 -2.39
C ALA A 54 -5.45 -14.70 -2.27
N GLU A 55 -4.47 -14.88 -3.14
CA GLU A 55 -3.25 -14.07 -3.24
C GLU A 55 -3.59 -12.69 -3.78
N GLU A 56 -4.38 -12.57 -4.84
CA GLU A 56 -4.80 -11.27 -5.40
C GLU A 56 -5.51 -10.42 -4.35
N VAL A 57 -6.56 -10.96 -3.72
CA VAL A 57 -7.29 -10.26 -2.63
C VAL A 57 -6.35 -9.98 -1.46
N GLY A 58 -5.48 -10.93 -1.12
CA GLY A 58 -4.49 -10.79 -0.07
C GLY A 58 -3.52 -9.63 -0.31
N CYS A 59 -3.07 -9.42 -1.54
CA CYS A 59 -2.12 -8.36 -1.87
C CYS A 59 -2.70 -6.98 -1.57
N GLU A 60 -3.90 -6.70 -2.06
CA GLU A 60 -4.59 -5.42 -1.85
C GLU A 60 -4.95 -5.24 -0.37
N LEU A 61 -5.49 -6.28 0.25
CA LEU A 61 -5.83 -6.32 1.68
C LEU A 61 -4.64 -5.93 2.57
N TYR A 62 -3.48 -6.57 2.40
CA TYR A 62 -2.33 -6.29 3.25
C TYR A 62 -1.72 -4.91 2.95
N GLY A 63 -1.85 -4.41 1.71
CA GLY A 63 -1.52 -3.01 1.40
C GLY A 63 -2.42 -2.03 2.14
N ALA A 64 -3.73 -2.29 2.16
CA ALA A 64 -4.71 -1.47 2.88
C ALA A 64 -4.51 -1.51 4.41
N LEU A 65 -4.23 -2.68 4.98
CA LEU A 65 -3.89 -2.83 6.39
C LEU A 65 -2.63 -2.03 6.75
N ALA A 66 -1.62 -2.03 5.88
CA ALA A 66 -0.42 -1.22 6.10
C ALA A 66 -0.78 0.27 6.23
N THR A 67 -1.61 0.81 5.33
CA THR A 67 -2.11 2.18 5.42
C THR A 67 -2.87 2.44 6.73
N VAL A 68 -3.75 1.52 7.13
CA VAL A 68 -4.50 1.64 8.40
C VAL A 68 -3.57 1.71 9.59
N TYR A 69 -2.61 0.80 9.69
CA TYR A 69 -1.68 0.77 10.81
C TYR A 69 -0.76 2.00 10.87
N LEU A 70 -0.36 2.56 9.72
CA LEU A 70 0.33 3.85 9.70
C LEU A 70 -0.52 4.98 10.33
N HIS A 71 -1.81 5.03 10.02
CA HIS A 71 -2.72 6.02 10.60
C HIS A 71 -3.05 5.77 12.07
N LEU A 72 -2.96 4.53 12.53
CA LEU A 72 -3.10 4.16 13.94
C LEU A 72 -1.78 4.26 14.73
N ASN A 73 -0.73 4.80 14.11
CA ASN A 73 0.60 4.95 14.70
C ASN A 73 1.22 3.62 15.16
N ASP A 74 0.99 2.56 14.38
CA ASP A 74 1.58 1.23 14.54
C ASP A 74 2.44 0.86 13.30
N PRO A 75 3.59 1.51 13.13
CA PRO A 75 4.47 1.29 11.96
C PRO A 75 5.08 -0.10 11.90
N GLU A 76 5.21 -0.81 13.03
CA GLU A 76 5.71 -2.19 13.05
C GLU A 76 4.72 -3.13 12.36
N GLU A 77 3.45 -3.08 12.75
CA GLU A 77 2.43 -3.90 12.10
C GLU A 77 2.15 -3.44 10.66
N ALA A 78 2.30 -2.14 10.38
CA ALA A 78 2.25 -1.61 9.03
C ALA A 78 3.35 -2.22 8.15
N TRP A 79 4.59 -2.27 8.63
CA TRP A 79 5.72 -2.88 7.91
C TRP A 79 5.52 -4.36 7.64
N ARG A 80 5.00 -5.12 8.61
CA ARG A 80 4.65 -6.54 8.43
C ARG A 80 3.61 -6.72 7.33
N CYS A 81 2.57 -5.89 7.33
CA CYS A 81 1.52 -5.92 6.31
C CYS A 81 2.07 -5.54 4.92
N ALA A 82 2.83 -4.44 4.82
CA ALA A 82 3.45 -4.02 3.55
C ALA A 82 4.40 -5.09 2.99
N THR A 83 5.24 -5.69 3.84
CA THR A 83 6.14 -6.78 3.43
C THR A 83 5.37 -7.99 2.93
N ARG A 84 4.23 -8.31 3.54
CA ARG A 84 3.36 -9.41 3.10
C ARG A 84 2.73 -9.11 1.75
N SER A 85 2.20 -7.91 1.55
CA SER A 85 1.69 -7.44 0.26
C SER A 85 2.78 -7.52 -0.82
N TYR A 86 3.99 -7.03 -0.52
CA TYR A 86 5.13 -7.07 -1.43
C TYR A 86 5.56 -8.47 -1.85
N LYS A 87 5.60 -9.42 -0.92
CA LYS A 87 5.91 -10.82 -1.24
C LYS A 87 4.88 -11.42 -2.18
N ILE A 88 3.60 -11.14 -1.96
CA ILE A 88 2.52 -11.62 -2.83
C ILE A 88 2.62 -10.97 -4.21
N ALA A 89 2.75 -9.64 -4.28
CA ALA A 89 2.89 -8.92 -5.55
C ALA A 89 4.08 -9.42 -6.38
N THR A 90 5.22 -9.67 -5.72
CA THR A 90 6.43 -10.20 -6.38
C THR A 90 6.21 -11.62 -6.92
N MET A 91 5.46 -12.46 -6.19
CA MET A 91 5.11 -13.81 -6.62
C MET A 91 4.17 -13.78 -7.83
N MET A 92 3.17 -12.90 -7.79
CA MET A 92 2.14 -12.77 -8.82
C MET A 92 2.69 -12.14 -10.10
N GLY A 93 3.63 -11.20 -10.01
CA GLY A 93 4.22 -10.54 -11.16
C GLY A 93 3.31 -9.52 -11.84
N GLU A 94 2.11 -9.27 -11.31
CA GLU A 94 1.13 -8.35 -11.89
C GLU A 94 1.52 -6.88 -11.64
N PRO A 95 1.71 -6.04 -12.67
CA PRO A 95 2.19 -4.66 -12.51
C PRO A 95 1.30 -3.82 -11.60
N LEU A 96 -0.02 -4.04 -11.62
CA LEU A 96 -0.95 -3.35 -10.73
C LEU A 96 -0.64 -3.65 -9.26
N LEU A 97 -0.45 -4.93 -8.91
CA LEU A 97 -0.15 -5.37 -7.55
C LEU A 97 1.24 -4.93 -7.11
N ILE A 98 2.23 -5.02 -8.01
CA ILE A 98 3.59 -4.52 -7.78
C ILE A 98 3.55 -3.02 -7.47
N GLY A 99 2.78 -2.26 -8.22
CA GLY A 99 2.58 -0.82 -8.02
C GLY A 99 2.07 -0.50 -6.62
N PHE A 100 1.00 -1.17 -6.18
CA PHE A 100 0.41 -0.98 -4.85
C PHE A 100 1.35 -1.38 -3.73
N ALA A 101 1.93 -2.58 -3.81
CA ALA A 101 2.76 -3.11 -2.74
C ALA A 101 4.04 -2.30 -2.56
N ASN A 102 4.67 -1.84 -3.65
CA ASN A 102 5.84 -0.98 -3.57
C ASN A 102 5.51 0.39 -2.97
N ARG A 103 4.35 0.99 -3.29
CA ARG A 103 3.93 2.24 -2.62
C ARG A 103 3.82 2.05 -1.11
N ALA A 104 3.15 0.97 -0.68
CA ALA A 104 3.01 0.64 0.74
C ALA A 104 4.37 0.40 1.43
N MET A 105 5.31 -0.28 0.76
CA MET A 105 6.68 -0.46 1.26
C MET A 105 7.40 0.89 1.45
N GLY A 106 7.31 1.80 0.48
CA GLY A 106 7.92 3.13 0.57
C GLY A 106 7.35 3.98 1.72
N GLU A 107 6.03 3.95 1.91
CA GLU A 107 5.34 4.66 2.99
C GLU A 107 5.72 4.10 4.37
N THR A 108 5.65 2.77 4.52
CA THR A 108 5.94 2.10 5.80
C THR A 108 7.41 2.18 6.18
N LEU A 109 8.33 2.00 5.24
CA LEU A 109 9.75 2.18 5.49
C LEU A 109 10.08 3.62 5.91
N THR A 110 9.45 4.61 5.28
CA THR A 110 9.59 6.00 5.70
C THR A 110 9.15 6.17 7.15
N ALA A 111 7.98 5.65 7.52
CA ALA A 111 7.46 5.78 8.88
C ALA A 111 8.40 5.15 9.90
N VAL A 112 8.84 3.91 9.65
CA VAL A 112 9.80 3.16 10.48
C VAL A 112 11.11 3.94 10.65
N MET A 113 11.68 4.51 9.58
CA MET A 113 12.91 5.32 9.65
C MET A 113 12.74 6.64 10.43
N THR A 114 11.52 7.17 10.50
CA THR A 114 11.24 8.44 11.19
C THR A 114 10.80 8.26 12.64
N MET A 115 10.62 7.02 13.10
CA MET A 115 10.41 6.75 14.52
C MET A 115 11.66 7.12 15.30
N GLU A 116 11.49 7.63 16.52
CA GLU A 116 12.56 7.80 17.50
C GLU A 116 13.00 6.45 18.06
N HIS A 117 13.49 5.56 17.20
CA HIS A 117 14.15 4.32 17.58
C HIS A 117 15.66 4.46 17.39
N ASP A 118 16.44 3.77 18.22
CA ASP A 118 17.87 3.62 17.97
C ASP A 118 18.07 2.99 16.58
N ALA A 119 19.07 3.46 15.84
CA ALA A 119 19.31 3.03 14.46
C ALA A 119 19.43 1.50 14.32
N ASP A 120 19.88 0.82 15.38
CA ASP A 120 20.00 -0.63 15.46
C ASP A 120 18.62 -1.33 15.46
N ASP A 121 17.61 -0.78 16.13
CA ASP A 121 16.25 -1.35 16.18
C ASP A 121 15.55 -1.27 14.83
N THR A 122 15.77 -0.16 14.11
CA THR A 122 15.25 0.03 12.74
C THR A 122 15.86 -0.98 11.77
N ALA A 123 17.17 -1.23 11.88
CA ALA A 123 17.88 -2.20 11.05
C ALA A 123 17.41 -3.64 11.31
N LEU A 124 17.01 -3.97 12.56
CA LEU A 124 16.46 -5.28 12.91
C LEU A 124 15.07 -5.55 12.27
N MET A 125 14.29 -4.52 11.99
CA MET A 125 12.98 -4.66 11.34
C MET A 125 13.09 -4.95 9.84
N ILE A 126 14.15 -4.48 9.18
CA ILE A 126 14.32 -4.60 7.73
C ILE A 126 15.08 -5.88 7.39
N HIS A 127 14.43 -6.79 6.68
CA HIS A 127 15.09 -8.02 6.24
C HIS A 127 16.25 -7.71 5.26
N PRO A 128 17.43 -8.35 5.36
CA PRO A 128 18.61 -8.00 4.55
C PRO A 128 18.43 -8.06 3.02
N SER A 129 17.44 -8.80 2.55
CA SER A 129 17.11 -8.91 1.12
C SER A 129 16.23 -7.77 0.58
N LEU A 130 15.79 -6.86 1.44
CA LEU A 130 14.93 -5.73 1.11
C LEU A 130 15.77 -4.45 1.06
N SER A 131 15.46 -3.55 0.13
CA SER A 131 16.09 -2.22 0.12
C SER A 131 15.71 -1.46 1.39
N ASN A 132 16.67 -0.70 1.93
CA ASN A 132 16.47 0.22 3.05
C ASN A 132 16.28 1.68 2.59
N ASP A 133 16.16 1.94 1.27
CA ASP A 133 15.82 3.25 0.74
C ASP A 133 14.35 3.28 0.27
N PRO A 134 13.48 4.12 0.88
CA PRO A 134 12.12 4.34 0.39
C PRO A 134 12.04 4.75 -1.08
N ASP A 135 13.06 5.44 -1.60
CA ASP A 135 13.08 5.96 -2.96
C ASP A 135 13.10 4.82 -4.01
N ASP A 136 13.67 3.65 -3.68
CA ASP A 136 13.64 2.48 -4.56
C ASP A 136 12.23 1.94 -4.74
N TYR A 137 11.46 1.84 -3.66
CA TYR A 137 10.09 1.35 -3.71
C TYR A 137 9.16 2.34 -4.43
N PHE A 138 9.26 3.64 -4.15
CA PHE A 138 8.45 4.63 -4.88
C PHE A 138 8.76 4.64 -6.39
N ARG A 139 10.03 4.44 -6.77
CA ARG A 139 10.43 4.29 -8.17
C ARG A 139 9.82 3.04 -8.80
N ALA A 140 9.97 1.88 -8.17
CA ALA A 140 9.39 0.62 -8.66
C ALA A 140 7.85 0.69 -8.77
N SER A 141 7.18 1.35 -7.81
CA SER A 141 5.74 1.60 -7.87
C SER A 141 5.35 2.43 -9.09
N GLY A 142 6.08 3.53 -9.34
CA GLY A 142 5.84 4.40 -10.49
C GLY A 142 6.08 3.69 -11.83
N GLU A 143 7.14 2.88 -11.93
CA GLU A 143 7.45 2.09 -13.12
C GLU A 143 6.35 1.06 -13.42
N ALA A 144 5.87 0.35 -12.40
CA ALA A 144 4.80 -0.63 -12.56
C ALA A 144 3.46 0.00 -12.98
N PHE A 145 3.07 1.14 -12.39
CA PHE A 145 1.86 1.84 -12.81
C PHE A 145 2.00 2.50 -14.20
N GLN A 146 3.23 2.87 -14.59
CA GLN A 146 3.51 3.40 -15.93
C GLN A 146 3.35 2.32 -17.01
N GLU A 147 3.71 1.07 -16.72
CA GLU A 147 3.54 -0.07 -17.62
C GLU A 147 2.07 -0.26 -18.04
N ILE A 148 1.15 -0.14 -17.08
CA ILE A 148 -0.30 -0.27 -17.30
C ILE A 148 -1.02 1.06 -17.56
N LYS A 149 -0.27 2.17 -17.69
CA LYS A 149 -0.80 3.53 -17.94
C LYS A 149 -1.82 4.00 -16.91
N ALA A 150 -1.67 3.61 -15.65
CA ALA A 150 -2.55 4.00 -14.55
C ALA A 150 -2.19 5.40 -14.01
N GLU A 151 -2.48 6.46 -14.79
CA GLU A 151 -2.06 7.83 -14.46
C GLU A 151 -2.51 8.32 -13.07
N GLY A 152 -3.71 7.92 -12.62
CA GLY A 152 -4.20 8.26 -11.28
C GLY A 152 -3.35 7.62 -10.17
N GLU A 153 -2.92 6.37 -10.36
CA GLU A 153 -2.04 5.70 -9.41
C GLU A 153 -0.62 6.25 -9.44
N ILE A 154 -0.11 6.63 -10.62
CA ILE A 154 1.17 7.35 -10.74
C ILE A 154 1.15 8.64 -9.91
N ALA A 155 0.07 9.44 -10.02
CA ALA A 155 -0.08 10.67 -9.25
C ALA A 155 -0.16 10.42 -7.74
N ARG A 156 -0.91 9.39 -7.30
CA ARG A 156 -0.97 8.97 -5.88
C ARG A 156 0.40 8.51 -5.36
N THR A 157 1.17 7.76 -6.15
CA THR A 157 2.54 7.38 -5.81
C THR A 157 3.46 8.60 -5.73
N MET A 158 3.35 9.57 -6.65
CA MET A 158 4.11 10.82 -6.57
C MET A 158 3.78 11.63 -5.32
N TYR A 159 2.49 11.71 -4.96
CA TYR A 159 2.03 12.36 -3.74
C TYR A 159 2.60 11.69 -2.49
N ALA A 160 2.44 10.37 -2.35
CA ALA A 160 2.99 9.60 -1.23
C ALA A 160 4.53 9.73 -1.13
N HIS A 161 5.22 9.69 -2.28
CA HIS A 161 6.67 9.90 -2.34
C HIS A 161 7.05 11.31 -1.86
N ALA A 162 6.27 12.33 -2.22
CA ALA A 162 6.52 13.68 -1.76
C ALA A 162 6.37 13.81 -0.23
N LEU A 163 5.37 13.15 0.36
CA LEU A 163 5.21 13.09 1.82
C LEU A 163 6.42 12.41 2.48
N SER A 164 6.89 11.29 1.91
CA SER A 164 8.10 10.61 2.38
C SER A 164 9.34 11.51 2.31
N LEU A 165 9.54 12.21 1.20
CA LEU A 165 10.66 13.13 1.03
C LEU A 165 10.60 14.26 2.06
N ARG A 166 9.41 14.81 2.33
CA ARG A 166 9.22 15.86 3.33
C ARG A 166 9.57 15.35 4.73
N ALA A 167 9.09 14.16 5.11
CA ALA A 167 9.39 13.55 6.41
C ALA A 167 10.89 13.31 6.61
N ARG A 168 11.62 12.98 5.53
CA ARG A 168 13.08 12.81 5.53
C ARG A 168 13.89 14.09 5.26
N GLY A 169 13.27 15.27 5.37
CA GLY A 169 13.94 16.58 5.24
C GLY A 169 14.29 17.03 3.82
N LYS A 170 13.87 16.30 2.76
CA LYS A 170 14.15 16.61 1.35
C LYS A 170 13.12 17.58 0.73
N GLY A 171 12.92 18.75 1.37
CA GLY A 171 11.82 19.68 1.08
C GLY A 171 11.67 20.16 -0.37
N MET A 172 12.77 20.53 -1.04
CA MET A 172 12.71 20.97 -2.46
C MET A 172 12.30 19.85 -3.43
N MET A 173 12.64 18.60 -3.13
CA MET A 173 12.21 17.47 -3.96
C MET A 173 10.75 17.14 -3.70
N ALA A 174 10.31 17.21 -2.44
CA ALA A 174 8.92 17.04 -2.06
C ALA A 174 8.00 18.05 -2.78
N ALA A 175 8.34 19.35 -2.72
CA ALA A 175 7.54 20.39 -3.35
C ALA A 175 7.35 20.18 -4.87
N ARG A 176 8.41 19.76 -5.57
CA ARG A 176 8.34 19.45 -7.01
C ARG A 176 7.41 18.27 -7.31
N LYS A 177 7.45 17.21 -6.49
CA LYS A 177 6.56 16.05 -6.67
C LYS A 177 5.11 16.37 -6.32
N LEU A 178 4.86 17.17 -5.27
CA LEU A 178 3.52 17.65 -4.94
C LEU A 178 2.91 18.44 -6.11
N GLN A 179 3.67 19.38 -6.68
CA GLN A 179 3.23 20.14 -7.84
C GLN A 179 2.91 19.24 -9.05
N GLN A 180 3.75 18.23 -9.33
CA GLN A 180 3.50 17.26 -10.40
C GLN A 180 2.23 16.44 -10.15
N ALA A 181 2.05 15.92 -8.93
CA ALA A 181 0.86 15.17 -8.54
C ALA A 181 -0.41 16.03 -8.68
N MET A 182 -0.38 17.27 -8.19
CA MET A 182 -1.48 18.23 -8.29
C MET A 182 -1.89 18.48 -9.75
N ILE A 183 -0.93 18.67 -10.66
CA ILE A 183 -1.20 18.88 -12.09
C ILE A 183 -1.91 17.65 -12.69
N ILE A 184 -1.43 16.44 -12.39
CA ILE A 184 -2.04 15.21 -12.89
C ILE A 184 -3.45 15.02 -12.31
N PHE A 185 -3.63 15.19 -11.00
CA PHE A 185 -4.95 15.10 -10.37
C PHE A 185 -5.95 16.10 -10.96
N THR A 186 -5.53 17.34 -11.20
CA THR A 186 -6.37 18.37 -11.83
C THR A 186 -6.78 17.95 -13.24
N ARG A 187 -5.83 17.43 -14.04
CA ARG A 187 -6.11 16.93 -15.40
C ARG A 187 -7.09 15.76 -15.41
N LEU A 188 -7.04 14.90 -14.39
CA LEU A 188 -7.92 13.74 -14.25
C LEU A 188 -9.27 14.06 -13.59
N GLY A 189 -9.52 15.31 -13.18
CA GLY A 189 -10.75 15.71 -12.47
C GLY A 189 -10.83 15.21 -11.02
N MET A 190 -9.71 14.80 -10.43
CA MET A 190 -9.62 14.30 -9.06
C MET A 190 -9.45 15.46 -8.07
N ALA A 191 -10.51 16.25 -7.89
CA ALA A 191 -10.47 17.52 -7.17
C ALA A 191 -9.99 17.39 -5.72
N ASP A 192 -10.46 16.39 -4.98
CA ASP A 192 -10.05 16.17 -3.58
C ASP A 192 -8.57 15.84 -3.45
N ASP A 193 -8.03 15.02 -4.36
CA ASP A 193 -6.61 14.66 -4.37
C ASP A 193 -5.73 15.82 -4.85
N ALA A 194 -6.21 16.63 -5.81
CA ALA A 194 -5.54 17.86 -6.22
C ALA A 194 -5.44 18.86 -5.05
N ALA A 195 -6.51 19.01 -4.27
CA ALA A 195 -6.53 19.89 -3.10
C ALA A 195 -5.57 19.42 -1.99
N LYS A 196 -5.42 18.11 -1.79
CA LYS A 196 -4.43 17.55 -0.85
C LYS A 196 -2.98 17.78 -1.27
N ALA A 197 -2.73 17.92 -2.59
CA ALA A 197 -1.40 18.07 -3.16
C ALA A 197 -0.94 19.53 -3.34
N ALA A 198 -1.84 20.50 -3.19
CA ALA A 198 -1.54 21.94 -3.24
C ALA A 198 -0.92 22.45 -1.94
#